data_AF-A0A7N0U7Z4-F1
#
_entry.id   AF-A0A7N0U7Z4-F1
#
_cell.length_a   1.000
_cell.length_b   1.000
_cell.length_c   1.000
_cell.angle_alpha   90.00
_cell.angle_beta   90.00
_cell.angle_gamma   90.00
#
_symmetry.space_group_name_H-M   'P 1'
#
loop_
_entity.id
_entity.type
_entity.pdbx_description
1 polymer ?
#
loop_
_entity_poly.entity_id
_entity_poly.type
_entity_poly.pdbx_seq_one_letter_code
_entity_poly.pdbx_strand_id
1 'polypeptide(L)'
;MYEKDLLQRTAGALHRTAQGVEKKQETGVRLQELSSPTINTRTVTPVSSLKDDLIKQNRKPSKLEQKPSVQELAARAASQAINEAAQNITPPSSAYQFEVIWRGFSGDCALQARLLKATSPNVLPQLFKNALTATMLMDIIKCLATIFNEEMELTVQYLENLTKVSRFDMVILCLSSADRTDMAHIWNNVFGNKAIPMEHAERLDDLRPKYCR
;
A
#
# COMPACT_ATOMS: atom_id res chain seq x y z
N MET A 1 14.94 24.02 60.86
CA MET A 1 13.59 24.23 61.45
C MET A 1 12.62 24.34 60.27
N TYR A 2 11.79 23.38 59.87
CA TYR A 2 11.17 22.23 60.51
C TYR A 2 10.96 21.15 59.41
N GLU A 3 11.61 20.00 59.53
CA GLU A 3 11.13 18.74 58.94
C GLU A 3 10.38 18.02 60.06
N LYS A 4 9.21 17.44 59.76
CA LYS A 4 8.48 16.58 60.69
C LYS A 4 8.09 15.31 59.98
N ASP A 5 8.74 14.25 60.41
CA ASP A 5 8.45 12.83 60.19
C ASP A 5 6.96 12.49 60.32
N LEU A 6 6.51 11.58 59.45
CA LEU A 6 5.59 10.51 59.87
C LEU A 6 5.89 9.22 59.10
N LEU A 7 6.87 8.48 59.60
CA LEU A 7 7.05 7.05 59.38
C LEU A 7 6.23 6.29 60.43
N GLN A 8 5.35 5.36 60.03
CA GLN A 8 5.15 4.10 60.77
C GLN A 8 4.39 3.05 59.92
N ARG A 9 5.17 2.15 59.31
CA ARG A 9 5.05 0.67 59.28
C ARG A 9 3.68 0.03 59.55
N THR A 10 3.28 -0.87 58.65
CA THR A 10 2.90 -2.26 59.03
C THR A 10 3.28 -3.23 57.91
N ALA A 11 3.96 -4.30 58.32
CA ALA A 11 4.39 -5.44 57.51
C ALA A 11 3.73 -6.72 58.08
N GLY A 12 3.56 -7.72 57.21
CA GLY A 12 3.27 -9.12 57.58
C GLY A 12 1.81 -9.54 57.40
N ALA A 13 1.47 -10.77 57.00
CA ALA A 13 2.30 -11.92 56.65
C ALA A 13 1.42 -13.03 56.01
N LEU A 14 2.02 -13.75 55.05
CA LEU A 14 2.08 -15.22 54.89
C LEU A 14 0.83 -16.15 54.79
N HIS A 15 0.90 -16.95 53.71
CA HIS A 15 0.84 -18.43 53.62
C HIS A 15 -0.44 -19.21 53.21
N ARG A 16 -0.23 -20.04 52.16
CA ARG A 16 -0.70 -21.45 51.90
C ARG A 16 -2.17 -21.62 51.48
N THR A 17 -2.59 -22.50 50.57
CA THR A 17 -2.14 -23.83 50.04
C THR A 17 -3.02 -24.13 48.79
N ALA A 18 -2.52 -24.60 47.64
CA ALA A 18 -2.28 -25.98 47.18
C ALA A 18 -3.52 -26.90 46.92
N GLN A 19 -3.43 -27.67 45.81
CA GLN A 19 -4.25 -28.80 45.30
C GLN A 19 -5.57 -28.43 44.60
N GLY A 20 -5.99 -28.98 43.45
CA GLY A 20 -5.66 -30.14 42.56
C GLY A 20 -6.88 -30.22 41.59
N VAL A 21 -6.91 -30.73 40.36
CA VAL A 21 -6.60 -32.06 39.79
C VAL A 21 -6.93 -31.89 38.28
N GLU A 22 -5.97 -32.02 37.37
CA GLU A 22 -5.78 -33.18 36.46
C GLU A 22 -7.00 -33.59 35.58
N LYS A 23 -6.85 -33.47 34.26
CA LYS A 23 -7.04 -34.61 33.34
C LYS A 23 -6.34 -34.39 31.99
N LYS A 24 -5.40 -35.30 31.75
CA LYS A 24 -4.60 -35.58 30.56
C LYS A 24 -5.41 -36.47 29.61
N GLN A 25 -5.24 -36.32 28.30
CA GLN A 25 -5.08 -37.48 27.39
C GLN A 25 -4.54 -37.06 26.00
N GLU A 26 -3.28 -37.45 25.78
CA GLU A 26 -2.67 -37.92 24.51
C GLU A 26 -3.57 -38.99 23.86
N THR A 27 -3.56 -39.34 22.56
CA THR A 27 -2.47 -39.57 21.57
C THR A 27 -3.16 -40.01 20.25
N GLY A 28 -2.49 -39.93 19.10
CA GLY A 28 -2.76 -40.90 18.02
C GLY A 28 -2.65 -40.39 16.58
N VAL A 29 -1.48 -40.62 15.97
CA VAL A 29 -1.23 -40.54 14.52
C VAL A 29 -1.68 -41.84 13.84
N ARG A 30 -2.31 -41.77 12.65
CA ARG A 30 -1.91 -42.46 11.38
C ARG A 30 -3.09 -42.73 10.41
N LEU A 31 -2.88 -42.25 9.17
CA LEU A 31 -3.33 -42.69 7.82
C LEU A 31 -4.44 -43.77 7.70
N GLN A 32 -5.44 -43.56 6.81
CA GLN A 32 -5.52 -44.16 5.46
C GLN A 32 -6.88 -43.91 4.75
N GLU A 33 -6.81 -43.29 3.56
CA GLU A 33 -7.56 -43.49 2.30
C GLU A 33 -9.10 -43.45 2.12
N LEU A 34 -9.44 -42.97 0.90
CA LEU A 34 -10.61 -43.24 0.03
C LEU A 34 -11.89 -42.42 0.25
N SER A 35 -12.08 -41.40 -0.60
CA SER A 35 -13.03 -41.49 -1.73
C SER A 35 -13.21 -40.11 -2.40
N SER A 36 -12.79 -40.02 -3.66
CA SER A 36 -13.26 -39.02 -4.62
C SER A 36 -13.82 -39.76 -5.82
N PRO A 37 -14.98 -39.38 -6.38
CA PRO A 37 -15.29 -39.60 -7.79
C PRO A 37 -14.90 -38.32 -8.57
N THR A 38 -13.89 -38.34 -9.45
CA THR A 38 -13.90 -38.76 -10.89
C THR A 38 -14.94 -37.97 -11.69
N ILE A 39 -14.55 -37.17 -12.70
CA ILE A 39 -14.57 -37.47 -14.16
C ILE A 39 -14.39 -36.08 -14.84
N ASN A 40 -13.67 -35.79 -15.93
CA ASN A 40 -12.73 -36.48 -16.81
C ASN A 40 -11.96 -35.40 -17.60
N THR A 41 -10.64 -35.52 -17.66
CA THR A 41 -9.78 -34.83 -18.63
C THR A 41 -9.81 -35.62 -19.93
N ARG A 42 -10.05 -34.94 -21.07
CA ARG A 42 -9.84 -35.53 -22.39
C ARG A 42 -8.84 -34.70 -23.18
N THR A 43 -7.67 -35.30 -23.33
CA THR A 43 -6.57 -34.97 -24.25
C THR A 43 -7.03 -35.02 -25.70
N VAL A 44 -6.57 -34.07 -26.53
CA VAL A 44 -6.12 -34.36 -27.90
C VAL A 44 -5.02 -33.37 -28.32
N THR A 45 -3.84 -33.90 -28.61
CA THR A 45 -2.78 -33.37 -29.50
C THR A 45 -2.53 -34.46 -30.56
N PRO A 46 -1.69 -34.29 -31.60
CA PRO A 46 -1.23 -33.13 -32.38
C PRO A 46 -1.35 -33.43 -33.91
N VAL A 47 -0.64 -32.69 -34.80
CA VAL A 47 0.00 -33.07 -36.10
C VAL A 47 0.12 -31.80 -36.98
N SER A 48 1.31 -31.22 -37.18
CA SER A 48 2.26 -31.38 -38.33
C SER A 48 1.76 -30.72 -39.63
N SER A 49 2.50 -30.07 -40.54
CA SER A 49 3.84 -29.47 -40.68
C SER A 49 3.90 -28.89 -42.13
N LEU A 50 4.89 -28.03 -42.41
CA LEU A 50 5.48 -27.66 -43.73
C LEU A 50 4.79 -26.67 -44.71
N LYS A 51 5.45 -25.49 -44.82
CA LYS A 51 6.07 -24.82 -45.99
C LYS A 51 5.31 -24.47 -47.30
N ASP A 52 5.69 -23.27 -47.75
CA ASP A 52 5.93 -22.75 -49.10
C ASP A 52 4.88 -21.88 -49.83
N ASP A 53 5.41 -20.69 -50.16
CA ASP A 53 5.34 -19.94 -51.42
C ASP A 53 4.32 -18.81 -51.71
N LEU A 54 4.94 -17.81 -52.34
CA LEU A 54 4.48 -16.49 -52.75
C LEU A 54 3.19 -16.47 -53.57
N ILE A 55 2.29 -15.51 -53.32
CA ILE A 55 1.65 -14.70 -54.38
C ILE A 55 1.44 -13.24 -53.90
N LYS A 56 2.10 -12.32 -54.60
CA LYS A 56 1.82 -10.87 -54.68
C LYS A 56 0.36 -10.62 -55.11
N GLN A 57 -0.38 -9.76 -54.41
CA GLN A 57 -1.26 -8.82 -55.11
C GLN A 57 -1.49 -7.50 -54.37
N ASN A 58 -0.95 -6.46 -55.00
CA ASN A 58 -1.10 -5.03 -54.74
C ASN A 58 -2.55 -4.56 -54.96
N ARG A 59 -3.19 -3.89 -53.98
CA ARG A 59 -4.30 -2.94 -54.23
C ARG A 59 -4.26 -1.75 -53.25
N LYS A 60 -4.41 -0.57 -53.86
CA LYS A 60 -4.28 0.83 -53.38
C LYS A 60 -4.97 1.17 -52.04
N PRO A 61 -4.49 2.18 -51.29
CA PRO A 61 -5.16 2.70 -50.11
C PRO A 61 -6.33 3.61 -50.51
N SER A 62 -7.56 3.09 -50.47
CA SER A 62 -8.76 3.93 -50.50
C SER A 62 -8.99 4.51 -49.11
N LYS A 63 -8.90 5.84 -49.03
CA LYS A 63 -9.32 6.70 -47.92
C LYS A 63 -10.75 6.32 -47.49
N LEU A 64 -10.88 5.50 -46.44
CA LEU A 64 -12.14 5.23 -45.77
C LEU A 64 -12.11 6.00 -44.46
N GLU A 65 -12.92 7.05 -44.40
CA GLU A 65 -13.32 7.64 -43.13
C GLU A 65 -14.11 6.59 -42.37
N GLN A 66 -13.42 5.87 -41.49
CA GLN A 66 -14.04 4.83 -40.67
C GLN A 66 -14.79 5.52 -39.54
N LYS A 67 -16.12 5.46 -39.60
CA LYS A 67 -16.97 5.69 -38.43
C LYS A 67 -16.55 4.64 -37.38
N PRO A 68 -16.32 5.04 -36.11
CA PRO A 68 -15.90 4.09 -35.09
C PRO A 68 -16.93 2.96 -34.98
N SER A 69 -16.45 1.72 -34.92
CA SER A 69 -17.30 0.55 -34.71
C SER A 69 -18.07 0.71 -33.38
N VAL A 70 -19.28 0.15 -33.30
CA VAL A 70 -20.06 0.14 -32.04
C VAL A 70 -19.24 -0.44 -30.88
N GLN A 71 -18.35 -1.40 -31.15
CA GLN A 71 -17.43 -1.98 -30.17
C GLN A 71 -16.37 -0.97 -29.68
N GLU A 72 -15.86 -0.13 -30.58
CA GLU A 72 -14.87 0.90 -30.26
C GLU A 72 -15.49 2.06 -29.48
N LEU A 73 -16.73 2.43 -29.82
CA LEU A 73 -17.57 3.35 -29.05
C LEU A 73 -17.87 2.80 -27.65
N ALA A 74 -18.24 1.52 -27.53
CA ALA A 74 -18.48 0.86 -26.25
C ALA A 74 -17.20 0.79 -25.40
N ALA A 75 -16.04 0.48 -26.00
CA ALA A 75 -14.76 0.47 -25.30
C ALA A 75 -14.34 1.88 -24.81
N ARG A 76 -14.62 2.91 -25.62
CA ARG A 76 -14.40 4.31 -25.25
C ARG A 76 -15.33 4.75 -24.11
N ALA A 77 -16.61 4.41 -24.20
CA ALA A 77 -17.59 4.69 -23.14
C ALA A 77 -17.25 3.96 -21.84
N ALA A 78 -16.82 2.70 -21.91
CA ALA A 78 -16.36 1.95 -20.74
C ALA A 78 -15.10 2.57 -20.13
N SER A 79 -14.10 2.95 -20.94
CA SER A 79 -12.91 3.66 -20.49
C SER A 79 -13.26 5.02 -19.86
N GLN A 80 -14.21 5.75 -20.43
CA GLN A 80 -14.71 7.01 -19.89
C GLN A 80 -15.44 6.80 -18.57
N ALA A 81 -16.33 5.81 -18.46
CA ALA A 81 -17.03 5.52 -17.21
C ALA A 81 -16.07 5.06 -16.09
N ILE A 82 -15.04 4.26 -16.41
CA ILE A 82 -13.98 3.88 -15.46
C ILE A 82 -13.19 5.11 -15.03
N ASN A 83 -12.86 6.00 -15.96
CA ASN A 83 -12.18 7.25 -15.65
C ASN A 83 -13.07 8.19 -14.84
N GLU A 84 -14.34 8.35 -15.17
CA GLU A 84 -15.28 9.21 -14.43
C GLU A 84 -15.54 8.68 -13.02
N ALA A 85 -15.77 7.37 -12.85
CA ALA A 85 -15.89 6.76 -11.53
C ALA A 85 -14.60 6.94 -10.70
N ALA A 86 -13.44 6.89 -11.35
CA ALA A 86 -12.14 7.18 -10.72
C ALA A 86 -11.93 8.65 -10.36
N GLN A 87 -12.58 9.59 -11.06
CA GLN A 87 -12.50 11.03 -10.81
C GLN A 87 -13.47 11.50 -9.71
N ASN A 88 -14.44 10.67 -9.32
CA ASN A 88 -15.44 11.04 -8.31
C ASN A 88 -15.00 10.75 -6.86
N ILE A 89 -13.69 10.64 -6.59
CA ILE A 89 -13.20 10.63 -5.21
C ILE A 89 -13.30 12.06 -4.67
N THR A 90 -14.34 12.31 -3.88
CA THR A 90 -14.48 13.60 -3.19
C THR A 90 -13.32 13.78 -2.21
N PRO A 91 -12.62 14.92 -2.20
CA PRO A 91 -11.54 15.17 -1.25
C PRO A 91 -12.02 14.98 0.19
N PRO A 92 -11.34 14.13 0.99
CA PRO A 92 -11.73 13.90 2.37
C PRO A 92 -11.58 15.19 3.18
N SER A 93 -12.60 15.50 3.97
CA SER A 93 -12.63 16.70 4.83
C SER A 93 -12.03 16.46 6.22
N SER A 94 -11.72 15.21 6.56
CA SER A 94 -11.13 14.82 7.84
C SER A 94 -10.21 13.60 7.69
N ALA A 95 -9.26 13.45 8.63
CA ALA A 95 -8.41 12.27 8.72
C ALA A 95 -9.20 10.96 8.77
N TYR A 96 -10.33 10.94 9.48
CA TYR A 96 -11.17 9.75 9.60
C TYR A 96 -11.77 9.36 8.24
N GLN A 97 -12.32 10.33 7.49
CA GLN A 97 -12.81 10.07 6.14
C GLN A 97 -11.70 9.58 5.22
N PHE A 98 -10.52 10.22 5.27
CA PHE A 98 -9.36 9.76 4.52
C PHE A 98 -9.04 8.30 4.86
N GLU A 99 -8.92 7.96 6.14
CA GLU A 99 -8.55 6.63 6.60
C GLU A 99 -9.57 5.56 6.18
N VAL A 100 -10.87 5.85 6.28
CA VAL A 100 -11.93 4.91 5.87
C VAL A 100 -11.84 4.61 4.37
N ILE A 101 -11.70 5.64 3.54
CA ILE A 101 -11.58 5.48 2.08
C ILE A 101 -10.25 4.79 1.75
N TRP A 102 -9.16 5.19 2.38
CA TRP A 102 -7.81 4.62 2.20
C TRP A 102 -7.79 3.11 2.48
N ARG A 103 -8.41 2.67 3.57
CA ARG A 103 -8.56 1.24 3.91
C ARG A 103 -9.45 0.51 2.91
N GLY A 104 -10.50 1.16 2.41
CA GLY A 104 -11.38 0.62 1.38
C GLY A 104 -10.64 0.34 0.06
N PHE A 105 -9.51 1.01 -0.18
CA PHE A 105 -8.64 0.80 -1.33
C PHE A 105 -7.39 -0.02 -1.02
N SER A 106 -7.32 -0.67 0.15
CA SER A 106 -6.16 -1.49 0.53
C SER A 106 -5.90 -2.58 -0.51
N GLY A 107 -4.66 -2.68 -0.97
CA GLY A 107 -4.23 -3.60 -2.02
C GLY A 107 -4.36 -3.06 -3.45
N ASP A 108 -5.07 -1.95 -3.65
CA ASP A 108 -5.12 -1.23 -4.93
C ASP A 108 -4.38 0.10 -4.83
N CYS A 109 -3.10 0.06 -5.22
CA CYS A 109 -2.24 1.23 -5.15
C CYS A 109 -2.67 2.36 -6.09
N ALA A 110 -3.32 2.04 -7.22
CA ALA A 110 -3.79 3.04 -8.16
C ALA A 110 -4.96 3.85 -7.57
N LEU A 111 -5.88 3.19 -6.88
CA LEU A 111 -6.98 3.87 -6.16
C LEU A 111 -6.47 4.68 -4.97
N GLN A 112 -5.51 4.15 -4.21
CA GLN A 112 -4.85 4.91 -3.14
C GLN A 112 -4.12 6.15 -3.67
N ALA A 113 -3.41 6.04 -4.79
CA ALA A 113 -2.76 7.17 -5.44
C ALA A 113 -3.77 8.21 -5.93
N ARG A 114 -4.93 7.78 -6.45
CA ARG A 114 -6.02 8.69 -6.84
C ARG A 114 -6.60 9.44 -5.64
N LEU A 115 -6.80 8.76 -4.51
CA LEU A 115 -7.22 9.41 -3.26
C LEU A 115 -6.19 10.43 -2.77
N LEU A 116 -4.90 10.11 -2.82
CA LEU A 116 -3.85 11.09 -2.54
C LEU A 116 -3.97 12.27 -3.49
N LYS A 117 -4.02 12.06 -4.81
CA LYS A 117 -4.15 13.16 -5.79
C LYS A 117 -5.39 14.04 -5.58
N ALA A 118 -6.50 13.47 -5.13
CA ALA A 118 -7.69 14.24 -4.73
C ALA A 118 -7.44 15.06 -3.43
N THR A 119 -6.49 14.64 -2.61
CA THR A 119 -6.08 15.24 -1.34
C THR A 119 -4.73 15.96 -1.49
N SER A 120 -4.74 17.22 -1.96
CA SER A 120 -3.53 18.02 -2.19
C SER A 120 -2.45 17.89 -1.08
N PRO A 121 -1.14 17.81 -1.40
CA PRO A 121 -0.08 17.67 -0.40
C PRO A 121 -0.15 18.71 0.72
N ASN A 122 -0.48 19.95 0.38
CA ASN A 122 -0.51 21.08 1.30
C ASN A 122 -1.64 20.99 2.35
N VAL A 123 -2.68 20.18 2.10
CA VAL A 123 -3.76 19.97 3.08
C VAL A 123 -3.44 18.86 4.07
N LEU A 124 -2.48 17.96 3.79
CA LEU A 124 -2.17 16.83 4.67
C LEU A 124 -1.82 17.22 6.12
N PRO A 125 -1.04 18.28 6.39
CA PRO A 125 -0.76 18.71 7.77
C PRO A 125 -2.04 19.03 8.54
N GLN A 126 -2.97 19.72 7.89
CA GLN A 126 -4.25 20.13 8.48
C GLN A 126 -5.28 19.01 8.50
N LEU A 127 -5.22 18.08 7.55
CA LEU A 127 -6.14 16.95 7.45
C LEU A 127 -5.85 15.95 8.56
N PHE A 128 -4.58 15.56 8.70
CA PHE A 128 -4.18 14.56 9.68
C PHE A 128 -4.08 15.14 11.09
N LYS A 129 -3.51 16.33 11.29
CA LYS A 129 -3.23 16.91 12.62
C LYS A 129 -2.56 15.88 13.56
N ASN A 130 -3.37 15.27 14.44
CA ASN A 130 -2.97 14.29 15.44
C ASN A 130 -3.41 12.84 15.12
N ALA A 131 -4.03 12.61 13.96
CA ALA A 131 -4.62 11.34 13.56
C ALA A 131 -3.71 10.50 12.64
N LEU A 132 -2.53 10.99 12.25
CA LEU A 132 -1.55 10.18 11.52
C LEU A 132 -1.04 9.05 12.42
N THR A 133 -1.04 7.82 11.90
CA THR A 133 -0.54 6.62 12.58
C THR A 133 0.65 6.03 11.83
N ALA A 134 1.44 5.19 12.50
CA ALA A 134 2.59 4.49 11.90
C ALA A 134 2.18 3.67 10.67
N THR A 135 1.14 2.84 10.80
CA THR A 135 0.64 2.02 9.69
C THR A 135 0.20 2.87 8.51
N MET A 136 -0.58 3.94 8.76
CA MET A 136 -1.03 4.85 7.71
C MET A 136 0.16 5.54 7.01
N LEU A 137 1.16 5.99 7.77
CA LEU A 137 2.36 6.58 7.19
C LEU A 137 3.07 5.57 6.28
N MET A 138 3.32 4.34 6.76
CA MET A 138 4.00 3.31 5.97
C MET A 138 3.24 2.97 4.69
N ASP A 139 1.91 2.86 4.75
CA ASP A 139 1.08 2.59 3.58
C ASP A 139 1.15 3.74 2.58
N ILE A 140 1.10 4.99 3.05
CA ILE A 140 1.25 6.17 2.18
C ILE A 140 2.62 6.16 1.51
N ILE A 141 3.70 5.89 2.25
CA ILE A 141 5.06 5.85 1.67
C ILE A 141 5.19 4.74 0.63
N LYS A 142 4.64 3.55 0.90
CA LYS A 142 4.60 2.44 -0.06
C LYS A 142 3.84 2.85 -1.33
N CYS A 143 2.71 3.53 -1.19
CA CYS A 143 1.95 4.03 -2.33
C CYS A 143 2.72 5.08 -3.14
N LEU A 144 3.31 6.08 -2.48
CA LEU A 144 4.15 7.10 -3.11
C LEU A 144 5.33 6.50 -3.88
N ALA A 145 5.95 5.45 -3.35
CA ALA A 145 7.04 4.75 -4.00
C ALA A 145 6.63 4.13 -5.36
N THR A 146 5.39 3.69 -5.50
CA THR A 146 4.90 3.12 -6.78
C THR A 146 4.69 4.17 -7.86
N ILE A 147 4.26 5.38 -7.49
CA ILE A 147 3.96 6.47 -8.44
C ILE A 147 5.16 7.40 -8.66
N PHE A 148 6.25 7.23 -7.91
CA PHE A 148 7.40 8.13 -7.91
C PHE A 148 8.01 8.36 -9.30
N ASN A 149 8.08 7.31 -10.12
CA ASN A 149 8.66 7.39 -11.47
C ASN A 149 7.79 8.23 -12.44
N GLU A 150 6.48 8.28 -12.19
CA GLU A 150 5.53 9.01 -13.05
C GLU A 150 5.30 10.43 -12.54
N GLU A 151 5.22 10.60 -11.22
CA GLU A 151 4.86 11.86 -10.57
C GLU A 151 5.86 12.23 -9.45
N MET A 152 7.11 12.44 -9.87
CA MET A 152 8.24 12.71 -8.97
C MET A 152 8.04 13.98 -8.13
N GLU A 153 7.80 15.13 -8.77
CA GLU A 153 7.62 16.42 -8.07
C GLU A 153 6.44 16.35 -7.09
N LEU A 154 5.32 15.75 -7.48
CA LEU A 154 4.17 15.57 -6.59
C LEU A 154 4.51 14.67 -5.41
N THR A 155 5.27 13.59 -5.65
CA THR A 155 5.71 12.68 -4.58
C THR A 155 6.62 13.40 -3.58
N VAL A 156 7.58 14.19 -4.06
CA VAL A 156 8.43 15.02 -3.21
C VAL A 156 7.59 15.98 -2.35
N GLN A 157 6.61 16.66 -2.95
CA GLN A 157 5.69 17.54 -2.19
C GLN A 157 4.89 16.80 -1.12
N TYR A 158 4.46 15.55 -1.37
CA TYR A 158 3.80 14.75 -0.34
C TYR A 158 4.74 14.42 0.81
N LEU A 159 5.97 13.98 0.52
CA LEU A 159 6.97 13.68 1.53
C LEU A 159 7.27 14.94 2.36
N GLU A 160 7.49 16.09 1.73
CA GLU A 160 7.71 17.36 2.44
C GLU A 160 6.55 17.72 3.36
N ASN A 161 5.31 17.64 2.89
CA ASN A 161 4.15 18.03 3.69
C ASN A 161 3.81 17.01 4.78
N LEU A 162 4.08 15.73 4.60
CA LEU A 162 3.95 14.73 5.67
C LEU A 162 4.85 15.06 6.86
N THR A 163 6.07 15.56 6.63
CA THR A 163 6.95 15.99 7.74
C THR A 163 6.41 17.15 8.56
N LYS A 164 5.44 17.90 8.03
CA LYS A 164 4.82 19.05 8.71
C LYS A 164 3.59 18.66 9.55
N VAL A 165 3.16 17.39 9.50
CA VAL A 165 2.06 16.89 10.34
C VAL A 165 2.51 16.89 11.81
N SER A 166 1.70 17.45 12.72
CA SER A 166 2.09 17.66 14.13
C SER A 166 2.56 16.40 14.85
N ARG A 167 2.04 15.22 14.49
CA ARG A 167 2.45 13.93 15.08
C ARG A 167 3.54 13.19 14.30
N PHE A 168 4.10 13.77 13.22
CA PHE A 168 5.09 13.09 12.39
C PHE A 168 6.26 12.53 13.20
N ASP A 169 6.93 13.36 14.00
CA ASP A 169 8.09 12.93 14.80
C ASP A 169 7.75 11.79 15.76
N MET A 170 6.58 11.88 16.42
CA MET A 170 6.09 10.82 17.30
C MET A 170 5.84 9.53 16.53
N VAL A 171 5.26 9.61 15.34
CA VAL A 171 5.02 8.45 14.47
C VAL A 171 6.34 7.80 14.06
N ILE A 172 7.34 8.59 13.62
CA ILE A 172 8.67 8.09 13.26
C ILE A 172 9.36 7.41 14.45
N LEU A 173 9.23 7.95 15.66
CA LEU A 173 9.78 7.35 16.87
C LEU A 173 9.07 6.03 17.24
N CYS A 174 7.78 5.90 16.94
CA CYS A 174 7.00 4.69 17.22
C CYS A 174 7.11 3.60 16.15
N LEU A 175 7.85 3.80 15.05
CA LEU A 175 8.05 2.76 14.04
C LEU A 175 8.78 1.55 14.64
N SER A 176 8.28 0.36 14.28
CA SER A 176 8.94 -0.91 14.63
C SER A 176 10.27 -1.07 13.88
N SER A 177 11.11 -2.01 14.33
CA SER A 177 12.36 -2.32 13.62
C SER A 177 12.13 -2.80 12.19
N ALA A 178 11.05 -3.56 11.96
CA ALA A 178 10.63 -3.98 10.63
C ALA A 178 10.23 -2.79 9.76
N ASP A 179 9.38 -1.88 10.28
CA ASP A 179 8.97 -0.69 9.53
C ASP A 179 10.14 0.23 9.19
N ARG A 180 11.12 0.39 10.09
CA ARG A 180 12.34 1.18 9.81
C ARG A 180 13.17 0.55 8.70
N THR A 181 13.28 -0.78 8.70
CA THR A 181 13.99 -1.52 7.65
C THR A 181 13.29 -1.36 6.30
N ASP A 182 11.96 -1.49 6.28
CA ASP A 182 11.14 -1.25 5.09
C ASP A 182 11.28 0.18 4.58
N MET A 183 11.21 1.18 5.47
CA MET A 183 11.36 2.59 5.14
C MET A 183 12.73 2.86 4.50
N ALA A 184 13.81 2.36 5.12
CA ALA A 184 15.16 2.51 4.59
C ALA A 184 15.34 1.79 3.24
N HIS A 185 14.73 0.62 3.07
CA HIS A 185 14.74 -0.12 1.81
C HIS A 185 14.03 0.67 0.70
N ILE A 186 12.83 1.20 0.96
CA ILE A 186 12.10 2.05 -0.01
C ILE A 186 12.95 3.27 -0.36
N TRP A 187 13.51 3.93 0.66
CA TRP A 187 14.33 5.11 0.46
C TRP A 187 15.52 4.84 -0.46
N ASN A 188 16.30 3.80 -0.17
CA ASN A 188 17.52 3.50 -0.93
C ASN A 188 17.26 3.06 -2.37
N ASN A 189 16.16 2.33 -2.61
CA ASN A 189 15.89 1.73 -3.92
C ASN A 189 15.03 2.62 -4.83
N VAL A 190 14.17 3.45 -4.25
CA VAL A 190 13.22 4.28 -5.01
C VAL A 190 13.64 5.74 -4.96
N PHE A 191 13.72 6.33 -3.77
CA PHE A 191 13.96 7.77 -3.60
C PHE A 191 15.45 8.15 -3.66
N GLY A 192 16.36 7.20 -3.51
CA GLY A 192 17.82 7.39 -3.58
C GLY A 192 18.41 7.03 -4.95
N ASN A 193 17.58 6.89 -5.98
CA ASN A 193 18.04 6.50 -7.31
C ASN A 193 18.88 7.62 -7.95
N LYS A 194 20.06 7.27 -8.48
CA LYS A 194 20.98 8.21 -9.14
C LYS A 194 20.44 8.85 -10.42
N ALA A 195 19.34 8.34 -10.97
CA ALA A 195 18.67 8.90 -12.14
C ALA A 195 17.76 10.12 -11.83
N ILE A 196 17.62 10.50 -10.55
CA ILE A 196 16.78 11.61 -10.13
C ILE A 196 17.44 12.95 -10.49
N PRO A 197 16.73 13.91 -11.11
CA PRO A 197 17.22 15.26 -11.36
C PRO A 197 17.71 15.94 -10.07
N MET A 198 18.79 16.72 -10.17
CA MET A 198 19.48 17.32 -9.02
C MET A 198 18.54 18.10 -8.08
N GLU A 199 17.56 18.83 -8.62
CA GLU A 199 16.60 19.62 -7.84
C GLU A 199 15.69 18.80 -6.91
N HIS A 200 15.36 17.57 -7.29
CA HIS A 200 14.58 16.66 -6.45
C HIS A 200 15.49 15.84 -5.55
N ALA A 201 16.70 15.50 -6.02
CA ALA A 201 17.69 14.76 -5.25
C ALA A 201 18.09 15.51 -3.96
N GLU A 202 18.36 16.82 -4.04
CA GLU A 202 18.67 17.64 -2.86
C GLU A 202 17.53 17.64 -1.83
N ARG A 203 16.29 17.85 -2.30
CA ARG A 203 15.11 17.82 -1.43
C ARG A 203 14.92 16.46 -0.77
N LEU A 204 15.15 15.37 -1.50
CA LEU A 204 15.10 14.02 -0.96
C LEU A 204 16.23 13.79 0.06
N ASP A 205 17.46 14.22 -0.22
CA ASP A 205 18.57 14.08 0.72
C ASP A 205 18.29 14.79 2.06
N ASP A 206 17.65 15.96 2.03
CA ASP A 206 17.20 16.70 3.23
C ASP A 206 16.06 15.99 4.00
N LEU A 207 15.20 15.24 3.29
CA LEU A 207 14.09 14.52 3.87
C LEU A 207 14.52 13.17 4.47
N ARG A 208 15.52 12.51 3.88
CA ARG A 208 16.01 11.20 4.30
C ARG A 208 16.23 11.05 5.81
N PRO A 209 16.97 11.95 6.50
CA PRO A 209 17.21 11.80 7.93
C PRO A 209 15.95 11.95 8.79
N LYS A 210 14.87 12.56 8.26
CA LYS A 210 13.59 12.70 8.95
C LYS A 210 12.78 11.40 8.92
N TYR A 211 12.87 10.65 7.83
CA TYR A 211 12.14 9.40 7.64
C TYR A 211 12.90 8.17 8.13
N CYS A 212 14.22 8.11 7.90
CA CYS A 212 15.06 6.93 8.15
C CYS A 212 15.85 7.04 9.47
N ARG A 213 15.22 7.57 10.52
CA ARG A 213 15.85 7.78 11.83
C ARG A 213 16.06 6.48 12.60
#